data_AF-A0A137NWQ9-F1
#
_entry.id   AF-A0A137NWQ9-F1
#
_cell.length_a   1.000
_cell.length_b   1.000
_cell.length_c   1.000
_cell.angle_alpha   90.00
_cell.angle_beta   90.00
_cell.angle_gamma   90.00
#
_symmetry.space_group_name_H-M   'P 1'
#
loop_
_entity.id
_entity.type
_entity.pdbx_description
1 polymer ?
#
loop_
_entity_poly.entity_id
_entity_poly.type
_entity_poly.pdbx_seq_one_letter_code
_entity_poly.pdbx_strand_id
1 'polypeptide(L)'
;MYIYESADESVEGSALYVYNMKDGPISDIKPSIVNITNSGPEYTPLFLDLPQNLPKGKSGQLWMMGAVHELAMEEGLLDKEHWTGQIVNDNELRFDSSLIPMHNFRNFPQSAFTATTVNNNNNYELHIIGGLIHSIEKKEGIITNYHFRYDFNSGKWDNLSDKSKSKLQPVAYHRVVQADNSLILLGGLSQNYTKNGNFTETVPSNNATYVRISDVYKFDLTSETWTLVNAKLNLDSELYERGLADGLSLNVYNGKLLSYMALKNYQTVDYSPKLGALDFRAKDWEWTWIDVKNDGGTDNSLALVDHQSLVINDQLILFHGMTNQKAFNKVYNINLKTNKLQSFVDISGKYGQGTGSSLPTWAIILISVICVVVVILILVALWFYFRYKKQVKPNEKNGQKMQDIWAASDVEASRNKKGNTTVTFGNTASSPGQTNTALSEEAMMGYDYFQHEVDTHDMEHTKTSAKAEH
;
A
#
# COMPACT_ATOMS: atom_id res chain seq x y z
N MET A 1 -2.89 4.88 7.23
CA MET A 1 -1.83 5.65 6.55
C MET A 1 -2.26 7.11 6.60
N TYR A 2 -1.35 8.00 6.98
CA TYR A 2 -1.62 9.44 7.08
C TYR A 2 -0.79 10.16 6.02
N ILE A 3 -1.40 11.09 5.30
CA ILE A 3 -0.72 11.94 4.32
C ILE A 3 -1.16 13.37 4.56
N TYR A 4 -0.20 14.27 4.61
CA TYR A 4 -0.45 15.69 4.81
C TYR A 4 -0.21 16.42 3.49
N GLU A 5 -1.19 17.19 3.05
CA GLU A 5 -1.08 18.10 1.90
C GLU A 5 -1.22 19.54 2.42
N SER A 6 -0.24 20.39 2.14
CA SER A 6 -0.25 21.77 2.63
C SER A 6 -1.28 22.66 1.93
N ALA A 7 -1.64 22.31 0.70
CA ALA A 7 -2.65 22.97 -0.10
C ALA A 7 -3.53 21.95 -0.82
N ASP A 8 -4.83 21.99 -0.52
CA ASP A 8 -5.84 21.09 -1.06
C ASP A 8 -7.07 21.89 -1.49
N GLU A 9 -7.49 21.70 -2.75
CA GLU A 9 -8.60 22.44 -3.36
C GLU A 9 -9.97 22.10 -2.73
N SER A 10 -10.12 20.91 -2.15
CA SER A 10 -11.40 20.45 -1.59
C SER A 10 -11.71 21.04 -0.21
N VAL A 11 -10.68 21.45 0.53
CA VAL A 11 -10.83 22.07 1.87
C VAL A 11 -10.35 23.51 1.95
N GLU A 12 -9.90 24.10 0.83
CA GLU A 12 -9.36 25.47 0.73
C GLU A 12 -8.25 25.75 1.77
N GLY A 13 -7.34 24.80 1.96
CA GLY A 13 -6.31 24.89 2.99
C GLY A 13 -5.45 23.64 3.08
N SER A 14 -4.89 23.37 4.25
CA SER A 14 -4.13 22.15 4.50
C SER A 14 -5.05 20.98 4.83
N ALA A 15 -4.77 19.81 4.25
CA ALA A 15 -5.54 18.60 4.41
C ALA A 15 -4.70 17.48 5.03
N LEU A 16 -5.28 16.77 5.99
CA LEU A 16 -4.80 15.48 6.46
C LEU A 16 -5.69 14.38 5.88
N TYR A 17 -5.09 13.53 5.05
CA TYR A 17 -5.70 12.35 4.47
C TYR A 17 -5.46 11.14 5.37
N VAL A 18 -6.53 10.59 5.92
CA VAL A 18 -6.50 9.42 6.79
C VAL A 18 -7.05 8.20 6.05
N TYR A 19 -6.17 7.30 5.67
CA TYR A 19 -6.50 6.04 4.99
C TYR A 19 -6.61 4.88 5.98
N ASN A 20 -7.82 4.35 6.11
CA ASN A 20 -8.09 3.09 6.81
C ASN A 20 -7.82 1.90 5.89
N MET A 21 -6.56 1.47 5.90
CA MET A 21 -6.06 0.42 5.03
C MET A 21 -6.61 -0.94 5.47
N LYS A 22 -7.23 -1.67 4.53
CA LYS A 22 -7.75 -3.02 4.73
C LYS A 22 -7.58 -3.83 3.45
N ASP A 23 -7.65 -5.15 3.60
CA ASP A 23 -7.79 -6.07 2.48
C ASP A 23 -9.03 -5.73 1.66
N GLY A 24 -8.94 -5.77 0.34
CA GLY A 24 -10.06 -5.44 -0.53
C GLY A 24 -9.69 -4.72 -1.82
N PRO A 25 -10.68 -4.43 -2.67
CA PRO A 25 -10.51 -3.55 -3.81
C PRO A 25 -9.99 -2.17 -3.39
N ILE A 26 -9.07 -1.59 -4.17
CA ILE A 26 -8.55 -0.23 -3.92
C ILE A 26 -9.66 0.82 -4.02
N SER A 27 -10.70 0.56 -4.82
CA SER A 27 -11.89 1.43 -4.92
C SER A 27 -12.61 1.64 -3.58
N ASP A 28 -12.43 0.70 -2.65
CA ASP A 28 -13.08 0.72 -1.33
C ASP A 28 -12.21 1.46 -0.30
N ILE A 29 -10.96 1.79 -0.66
CA ILE A 29 -10.04 2.56 0.15
C ILE A 29 -10.28 4.04 -0.13
N LYS A 30 -11.15 4.64 0.68
CA LYS A 30 -11.45 6.08 0.64
C LYS A 30 -10.81 6.75 1.86
N PRO A 31 -10.09 7.88 1.67
CA PRO A 31 -9.56 8.62 2.80
C PRO A 31 -10.69 9.39 3.50
N SER A 32 -10.58 9.52 4.83
CA SER A 32 -11.20 10.63 5.55
C SER A 32 -10.31 11.85 5.38
N ILE A 33 -10.87 12.97 4.91
CA ILE A 33 -10.13 14.22 4.71
C ILE A 33 -10.45 15.14 5.87
N VAL A 34 -9.42 15.60 6.56
CA VAL A 34 -9.54 16.49 7.70
C VAL A 34 -8.87 17.82 7.38
N ASN A 35 -9.64 18.90 7.48
CA ASN A 35 -9.12 20.26 7.31
C ASN A 35 -8.32 20.66 8.56
N ILE A 36 -7.04 20.97 8.36
CA ILE A 36 -6.14 21.43 9.41
C ILE A 36 -6.13 22.95 9.40
N THR A 37 -6.98 23.55 10.24
CA THR A 37 -7.19 25.01 10.27
C THR A 37 -6.26 25.75 11.22
N ASN A 38 -5.54 25.03 12.07
CA ASN A 38 -4.58 25.58 13.02
C ASN A 38 -3.15 25.62 12.47
N SER A 39 -2.96 25.36 11.18
CA SER A 39 -1.71 25.59 10.46
C SER A 39 -1.97 26.45 9.22
N GLY A 40 -1.05 27.35 8.90
CA GLY A 40 -1.09 28.08 7.62
C GLY A 40 -0.73 27.18 6.43
N PRO A 41 -1.09 27.56 5.18
CA PRO A 41 -0.77 26.82 3.96
C PRO A 41 0.75 26.69 3.70
N GLU A 42 1.56 27.52 4.33
CA GLU A 42 3.01 27.44 4.33
C GLU A 42 3.57 26.28 5.15
N TYR A 43 2.79 25.66 6.05
CA TYR A 43 3.25 24.59 6.91
C TYR A 43 3.27 23.26 6.14
N THR A 44 4.47 22.69 5.94
CA THR A 44 4.70 21.46 5.16
C THR A 44 5.35 20.35 6.01
N PRO A 45 4.69 19.89 7.08
CA PRO A 45 5.27 18.95 8.04
C PRO A 45 5.73 17.64 7.41
N LEU A 46 6.72 17.03 8.04
CA LEU A 46 7.20 15.68 7.74
C LEU A 46 6.78 14.72 8.86
N PHE A 47 6.13 13.61 8.51
CA PHE A 47 5.85 12.53 9.47
C PHE A 47 7.15 11.92 10.00
N LEU A 48 7.17 11.67 11.30
CA LEU A 48 8.27 11.01 11.97
C LEU A 48 7.92 9.53 12.20
N ASP A 49 8.72 8.63 11.64
CA ASP A 49 8.65 7.22 11.96
C ASP A 49 9.30 6.98 13.33
N LEU A 50 8.49 7.03 14.38
CA LEU A 50 8.97 6.89 15.75
C LEU A 50 8.91 5.44 16.22
N PRO A 51 9.94 4.96 16.92
CA PRO A 51 10.02 3.58 17.36
C PRO A 51 9.07 3.29 18.52
N GLN A 52 8.52 2.07 18.56
CA GLN A 52 7.55 1.61 19.56
C GLN A 52 8.03 1.69 21.02
N ASN A 53 9.32 1.86 21.27
CA ASN A 53 9.92 1.87 22.60
C ASN A 53 10.55 3.22 23.00
N LEU A 54 10.11 4.33 22.41
CA LEU A 54 10.60 5.64 22.85
C LEU A 54 10.37 5.87 24.35
N PRO A 55 11.32 6.53 25.04
CA PRO A 55 11.13 6.93 26.43
C PRO A 55 9.81 7.68 26.64
N LYS A 56 9.18 7.48 27.80
CA LYS A 56 7.95 8.18 28.23
C LYS A 56 6.67 7.81 27.45
N GLY A 57 6.63 6.65 26.77
CA GLY A 57 5.39 6.11 26.19
C GLY A 57 4.82 6.91 25.03
N LYS A 58 5.66 7.72 24.35
CA LYS A 58 5.25 8.58 23.22
C LYS A 58 5.20 7.84 21.87
N SER A 59 5.48 6.55 21.88
CA SER A 59 5.74 5.73 20.69
C SER A 59 4.50 5.25 19.95
N GLY A 60 3.34 5.23 20.59
CA GLY A 60 2.06 4.90 19.94
C GLY A 60 1.38 6.10 19.27
N GLN A 61 2.04 7.26 19.24
CA GLN A 61 1.49 8.51 18.74
C GLN A 61 2.12 8.85 17.41
N LEU A 62 1.35 9.48 16.54
CA LEU A 62 1.83 9.97 15.24
C LEU A 62 2.32 11.40 15.41
N TRP A 63 3.60 11.58 15.12
CA TRP A 63 4.27 12.87 15.26
C TRP A 63 4.75 13.37 13.91
N MET A 64 4.82 14.69 13.81
CA MET A 64 5.32 15.40 12.67
C MET A 64 6.33 16.44 13.12
N MET A 65 7.34 16.68 12.29
CA MET A 65 8.26 17.80 12.42
C MET A 65 7.85 18.89 11.42
N GLY A 66 7.82 20.13 11.89
CA GLY A 66 7.48 21.27 11.07
C GLY A 66 8.52 21.54 9.99
N ALA A 67 8.03 21.92 8.82
CA ALA A 67 8.81 22.51 7.75
C ALA A 67 7.95 23.57 7.06
N VAL A 68 8.58 24.36 6.19
CA VAL A 68 7.97 25.50 5.52
C VAL A 68 7.96 25.25 4.02
N HIS A 69 6.89 25.66 3.34
CA HIS A 69 6.82 25.68 1.90
C HIS A 69 7.89 26.62 1.32
N GLU A 70 8.55 26.22 0.24
CA GLU A 70 9.73 26.93 -0.29
C GLU A 70 9.48 28.43 -0.57
N LEU A 71 8.28 28.76 -1.06
CA LEU A 71 7.87 30.13 -1.37
C LEU A 71 7.69 31.02 -0.12
N ALA A 72 7.49 30.42 1.05
CA ALA A 72 7.25 31.13 2.31
C ALA A 72 8.50 31.19 3.21
N MET A 73 9.63 30.64 2.77
CA MET A 73 10.86 30.60 3.56
C MET A 73 11.45 32.00 3.85
N GLU A 74 11.23 32.98 2.96
CA GLU A 74 11.74 34.35 3.14
C GLU A 74 11.14 35.03 4.38
N GLU A 75 9.92 34.65 4.73
CA GLU A 75 9.17 35.21 5.85
C GLU A 75 9.58 34.59 7.19
N GLY A 76 10.39 33.52 7.18
CA GLY A 76 10.95 32.92 8.38
C GLY A 76 9.92 32.28 9.33
N LEU A 77 8.83 31.75 8.77
CA LEU A 77 7.60 31.42 9.49
C LEU A 77 7.66 30.17 10.39
N LEU A 78 8.76 29.41 10.40
CA LEU A 78 8.84 28.25 11.30
C LEU A 78 9.11 28.72 12.74
N ASP A 79 8.03 29.00 13.46
CA ASP A 79 8.11 29.36 14.86
C ASP A 79 8.25 28.13 15.78
N LYS A 80 8.51 28.41 17.05
CA LYS A 80 8.63 27.38 18.08
C LYS A 80 7.29 26.68 18.38
N GLU A 81 6.17 27.34 18.10
CA GLU A 81 4.84 26.84 18.40
C GLU A 81 4.45 25.75 17.42
N HIS A 82 4.86 25.83 16.15
CA HIS A 82 4.56 24.88 15.09
C HIS A 82 5.70 23.89 14.80
N TRP A 83 6.75 23.86 15.65
CA TRP A 83 7.96 23.05 15.42
C TRP A 83 7.70 21.53 15.38
N THR A 84 6.84 21.03 16.25
CA THR A 84 6.40 19.62 16.21
C THR A 84 4.91 19.52 16.47
N GLY A 85 4.27 18.63 15.71
CA GLY A 85 2.84 18.37 15.78
C GLY A 85 2.56 16.91 16.13
N GLN A 86 1.49 16.68 16.88
CA GLN A 86 0.96 15.37 17.21
C GLN A 86 -0.43 15.21 16.62
N ILE A 87 -0.68 14.13 15.90
CA ILE A 87 -2.05 13.70 15.57
C ILE A 87 -2.60 12.99 16.81
N VAL A 88 -3.49 13.66 17.54
CA VAL A 88 -4.08 13.16 18.80
C VAL A 88 -5.15 12.10 18.49
N ASN A 89 -5.92 12.37 17.44
CA ASN A 89 -6.91 11.49 16.84
C ASN A 89 -7.03 11.87 15.35
N ASP A 90 -7.82 11.12 14.59
CA ASP A 90 -7.95 11.33 13.14
C ASP A 90 -8.39 12.75 12.74
N ASN A 91 -8.95 13.54 13.67
CA ASN A 91 -9.49 14.87 13.42
C ASN A 91 -8.73 16.03 14.09
N GLU A 92 -7.65 15.75 14.83
CA GLU A 92 -7.00 16.77 15.67
C GLU A 92 -5.46 16.73 15.54
N LEU A 93 -4.90 17.81 15.00
CA LEU A 93 -3.48 18.12 15.08
C LEU A 93 -3.24 19.06 16.27
N ARG A 94 -2.40 18.64 17.21
CA ARG A 94 -1.97 19.46 18.34
C ARG A 94 -0.49 19.72 18.26
N PHE A 95 -0.08 20.98 18.30
CA PHE A 95 1.33 21.32 18.38
C PHE A 95 1.89 21.15 19.79
N ASP A 96 3.06 20.53 19.88
CA ASP A 96 3.77 20.30 21.14
C ASP A 96 5.27 20.12 20.88
N SER A 97 6.08 21.10 21.30
CA SER A 97 7.55 21.07 21.21
C SER A 97 8.25 20.24 22.29
N SER A 98 7.51 19.52 23.14
CA SER A 98 8.07 18.72 24.23
C SER A 98 8.71 17.39 23.79
N LEU A 99 8.35 16.87 22.62
CA LEU A 99 8.97 15.64 22.10
C LEU A 99 10.36 15.91 21.55
N ILE A 100 10.46 16.88 20.64
CA ILE A 100 11.71 17.30 20.03
C ILE A 100 11.77 18.82 20.20
N PRO A 101 12.64 19.35 21.08
CA PRO A 101 12.77 20.79 21.24
C PRO A 101 13.30 21.41 19.94
N MET A 102 12.90 22.64 19.66
CA MET A 102 13.43 23.40 18.54
C MET A 102 14.95 23.59 18.71
N HIS A 103 15.71 23.42 17.64
CA HIS A 103 17.14 23.67 17.62
C HIS A 103 17.47 25.18 17.69
N ASN A 104 18.74 25.52 17.93
CA ASN A 104 19.24 26.89 17.85
C ASN A 104 20.28 27.09 16.72
N PHE A 105 20.45 26.09 15.84
CA PHE A 105 21.37 26.21 14.71
C PHE A 105 20.84 27.19 13.66
N ARG A 106 21.65 28.20 13.32
CA ARG A 106 21.34 29.21 12.30
C ARG A 106 21.11 28.61 10.91
N ASN A 107 21.77 27.50 10.62
CA ASN A 107 21.86 26.90 9.30
C ASN A 107 20.96 25.65 9.15
N PHE A 108 19.99 25.47 10.05
CA PHE A 108 19.10 24.32 9.99
C PHE A 108 18.12 24.44 8.81
N PRO A 109 17.89 23.37 8.03
CA PRO A 109 17.00 23.41 6.87
C PRO A 109 15.56 23.69 7.28
N GLN A 110 14.90 24.57 6.53
CA GLN A 110 13.50 24.94 6.76
C GLN A 110 12.55 24.17 5.85
N SER A 111 13.03 23.65 4.72
CA SER A 111 12.22 22.94 3.73
C SER A 111 13.01 21.85 3.01
N ALA A 112 12.31 20.96 2.31
CA ALA A 112 12.86 19.98 1.37
C ALA A 112 14.03 19.12 1.90
N PHE A 113 14.15 18.99 3.22
CA PHE A 113 15.08 18.09 3.89
C PHE A 113 14.45 16.72 4.08
N THR A 114 15.27 15.72 4.38
CA THR A 114 14.74 14.43 4.87
C THR A 114 14.91 14.34 6.38
N ALA A 115 13.85 13.86 7.05
CA ALA A 115 13.86 13.44 8.44
C ALA A 115 13.80 11.90 8.50
N THR A 116 14.82 11.27 9.08
CA THR A 116 14.87 9.80 9.21
C THR A 116 15.27 9.40 10.61
N THR A 117 14.42 8.62 11.27
CA THR A 117 14.76 8.00 12.55
C THR A 117 15.60 6.75 12.32
N VAL A 118 16.64 6.58 13.13
CA VAL A 118 17.47 5.37 13.15
C VAL A 118 17.44 4.71 14.51
N ASN A 119 17.57 3.39 14.52
CA ASN A 119 17.87 2.62 15.72
C ASN A 119 19.31 2.11 15.65
N ASN A 120 20.19 2.66 16.48
CA ASN A 120 21.57 2.22 16.63
C ASN A 120 21.75 1.61 18.03
N ASN A 121 21.70 0.28 18.13
CA ASN A 121 21.88 -0.45 19.39
C ASN A 121 20.95 0.01 20.53
N ASN A 122 19.65 0.21 20.25
CA ASN A 122 18.65 0.76 21.16
C ASN A 122 18.84 2.25 21.50
N ASN A 123 19.78 2.95 20.85
CA ASN A 123 19.78 4.40 20.80
C ASN A 123 18.94 4.84 19.60
N TYR A 124 17.89 5.59 19.87
CA TYR A 124 17.06 6.15 18.83
C TYR A 124 17.51 7.57 18.54
N GLU A 125 17.77 7.84 17.27
CA GLU A 125 18.29 9.12 16.80
C GLU A 125 17.47 9.59 15.60
N LEU A 126 17.13 10.87 15.53
CA LEU A 126 16.52 11.49 14.36
C LEU A 126 17.60 12.24 13.59
N HIS A 127 17.78 11.90 12.31
CA HIS A 127 18.68 12.62 11.42
C HIS A 127 17.90 13.54 10.50
N ILE A 128 18.40 14.77 10.38
CA ILE A 128 17.91 15.81 9.47
C ILE A 128 19.03 16.09 8.47
N ILE A 129 18.79 15.80 7.20
CA ILE A 129 19.82 15.83 6.15
C ILE A 129 19.40 16.74 5.01
N GLY A 130 20.31 17.61 4.58
CA GLY A 130 20.18 18.47 3.41
C GLY A 130 19.01 19.45 3.52
N GLY A 131 18.42 19.80 2.38
CA GLY A 131 17.26 20.70 2.28
C GLY A 131 17.62 22.15 1.97
N LEU A 132 16.64 23.01 2.11
CA LEU A 132 16.68 24.43 1.76
C LEU A 132 16.74 25.29 3.02
N ILE A 133 17.54 26.37 2.97
CA ILE A 133 17.46 27.51 3.90
C ILE A 133 17.32 28.81 3.12
N HIS A 134 16.74 29.84 3.73
CA HIS A 134 16.72 31.18 3.15
C HIS A 134 17.97 31.97 3.56
N SER A 135 18.73 32.47 2.60
CA SER A 135 19.88 33.33 2.86
C SER A 135 19.45 34.79 2.94
N ILE A 136 19.40 35.37 4.15
CA ILE A 136 19.06 36.79 4.35
C ILE A 136 20.00 37.72 3.57
N GLU A 137 21.29 37.37 3.50
CA GLU A 137 22.30 38.19 2.81
C GLU A 137 22.07 38.22 1.30
N LYS A 138 21.74 37.07 0.71
CA LYS A 138 21.56 36.91 -0.73
C LYS A 138 20.12 37.10 -1.19
N LYS A 139 19.16 37.11 -0.26
CA LYS A 139 17.71 37.12 -0.52
C LYS A 139 17.30 36.02 -1.50
N GLU A 140 17.82 34.82 -1.29
CA GLU A 140 17.52 33.66 -2.13
C GLU A 140 17.50 32.38 -1.29
N GLY A 141 16.75 31.39 -1.78
CA GLY A 141 16.85 30.02 -1.28
C GLY A 141 18.19 29.40 -1.64
N ILE A 142 18.80 28.71 -0.67
CA ILE A 142 20.04 27.96 -0.88
C ILE A 142 19.83 26.51 -0.45
N ILE A 143 20.30 25.58 -1.29
CA ILE A 143 20.36 24.16 -0.99
C ILE A 143 21.60 23.91 -0.14
N THR A 144 21.50 23.06 0.87
CA THR A 144 22.59 22.76 1.82
C THR A 144 22.93 21.28 1.86
N ASN A 145 24.13 20.95 2.37
CA ASN A 145 24.50 19.58 2.76
C ASN A 145 24.55 19.39 4.28
N TYR A 146 23.90 20.27 5.04
CA TYR A 146 23.96 20.21 6.49
C TYR A 146 23.31 18.94 7.03
N HIS A 147 23.85 18.43 8.13
CA HIS A 147 23.42 17.19 8.76
C HIS A 147 23.31 17.42 10.26
N PHE A 148 22.10 17.27 10.79
CA PHE A 148 21.83 17.37 12.22
C PHE A 148 21.33 16.03 12.76
N ARG A 149 21.61 15.78 14.03
CA ARG A 149 21.14 14.59 14.74
C ARG A 149 20.45 15.02 16.04
N TYR A 150 19.30 14.44 16.34
CA TYR A 150 18.66 14.55 17.64
C TYR A 150 18.68 13.18 18.32
N ASP A 151 19.26 13.11 19.52
CA ASP A 151 19.27 11.90 20.33
C ASP A 151 18.07 11.90 21.29
N PHE A 152 17.17 10.93 21.12
CA PHE A 152 15.91 10.86 21.89
C PHE A 152 16.13 10.52 23.38
N ASN A 153 17.26 9.90 23.73
CA ASN A 153 17.56 9.49 25.11
C ASN A 153 18.08 10.68 25.94
N SER A 154 18.99 11.46 25.36
CA SER A 154 19.58 12.65 25.97
C SER A 154 18.74 13.91 25.77
N GLY A 155 17.86 13.92 24.75
CA GLY A 155 17.05 15.08 24.37
C GLY A 155 17.89 16.23 23.79
N LYS A 156 19.00 15.91 23.13
CA LYS A 156 19.97 16.90 22.63
C LYS A 156 20.14 16.82 21.11
N TRP A 157 20.40 17.99 20.54
CA TRP A 157 20.78 18.16 19.15
C TRP A 157 22.29 18.25 19.00
N ASP A 158 22.82 17.53 18.00
CA ASP A 158 24.20 17.60 17.53
C ASP A 158 24.25 18.09 16.08
N ASN A 159 25.26 18.90 15.78
CA ASN A 159 25.55 19.33 14.41
C ASN A 159 26.66 18.43 13.83
N LEU A 160 26.31 17.61 12.85
CA LEU A 160 27.22 16.71 12.14
C LEU A 160 27.68 17.28 10.78
N SER A 161 27.42 18.56 10.49
CA SER A 161 27.72 19.18 9.19
C SER A 161 29.21 19.16 8.81
N ASP A 162 30.11 19.12 9.79
CA ASP A 162 31.54 18.93 9.51
C ASP A 162 31.84 17.57 8.85
N LYS A 163 30.97 16.57 9.04
CA LYS A 163 31.08 15.23 8.44
C LYS A 163 30.59 15.18 7.01
N SER A 164 29.71 16.09 6.60
CA SER A 164 29.16 16.16 5.24
C SER A 164 29.99 17.06 4.31
N LYS A 165 30.77 17.99 4.88
CA LYS A 165 31.66 18.89 4.15
C LYS A 165 32.58 18.16 3.17
N SER A 166 32.54 18.58 1.90
CA SER A 166 33.33 17.99 0.81
C SER A 166 33.13 16.47 0.63
N LYS A 167 32.02 15.90 1.13
CA LYS A 167 31.69 14.48 1.01
C LYS A 167 30.29 14.27 0.45
N LEU A 168 29.32 15.02 0.97
CA LEU A 168 27.95 15.09 0.49
C LEU A 168 27.78 16.40 -0.27
N GLN A 169 27.30 16.34 -1.50
CA GLN A 169 26.91 17.54 -2.23
C GLN A 169 25.65 18.16 -1.59
N PRO A 170 25.48 19.49 -1.60
CA PRO A 170 24.24 20.11 -1.17
C PRO A 170 23.05 19.54 -1.92
N VAL A 171 22.02 19.08 -1.21
CA VAL A 171 20.91 18.35 -1.84
C VAL A 171 19.59 18.63 -1.13
N ALA A 172 18.53 18.91 -1.89
CA ALA A 172 17.15 19.10 -1.43
C ALA A 172 16.21 18.13 -2.16
N TYR A 173 14.99 17.91 -1.66
CA TYR A 173 13.98 17.04 -2.27
C TYR A 173 14.44 15.58 -2.48
N HIS A 174 15.47 15.15 -1.76
CA HIS A 174 15.99 13.79 -1.83
C HIS A 174 15.18 12.87 -0.91
N ARG A 175 15.47 11.57 -0.98
CA ARG A 175 14.97 10.58 -0.02
C ARG A 175 16.14 9.98 0.74
N VAL A 176 15.94 9.72 2.03
CA VAL A 176 16.86 8.97 2.89
C VAL A 176 16.10 7.82 3.55
N VAL A 177 16.70 6.64 3.55
CA VAL A 177 16.22 5.49 4.31
C VAL A 177 17.35 4.88 5.13
N GLN A 178 17.01 4.33 6.29
CA GLN A 178 17.94 3.47 7.02
C GLN A 178 17.99 2.09 6.35
N ALA A 179 19.21 1.63 6.03
CA ALA A 179 19.45 0.31 5.49
C ALA A 179 20.68 -0.30 6.18
N ASP A 180 20.46 -1.37 6.96
CA ASP A 180 21.44 -1.91 7.91
C ASP A 180 22.00 -0.82 8.85
N ASN A 181 23.32 -0.77 9.03
CA ASN A 181 24.01 0.24 9.82
C ASN A 181 24.39 1.48 8.98
N SER A 182 23.50 1.91 8.08
CA SER A 182 23.76 3.04 7.21
C SER A 182 22.50 3.81 6.88
N LEU A 183 22.65 5.10 6.57
CA LEU A 183 21.65 5.89 5.88
C LEU A 183 22.00 5.94 4.40
N ILE A 184 21.02 5.72 3.54
CA ILE A 184 21.20 5.80 2.08
C ILE A 184 20.36 6.94 1.54
N LEU A 185 21.02 7.90 0.90
CA LEU A 185 20.43 9.07 0.27
C LEU A 185 20.41 8.90 -1.25
N LEU A 186 19.25 9.14 -1.86
CA LEU A 186 19.04 9.00 -3.30
C LEU A 186 18.27 10.21 -3.88
N GLY A 187 18.69 10.64 -5.07
CA GLY A 187 17.99 11.62 -5.89
C GLY A 187 17.92 13.03 -5.30
N GLY A 188 16.87 13.77 -5.64
CA GLY A 188 16.68 15.17 -5.28
C GLY A 188 17.32 16.17 -6.25
N LEU A 189 17.46 17.41 -5.80
CA LEU A 189 18.00 18.53 -6.55
C LEU A 189 19.32 19.02 -5.93
N SER A 190 20.29 19.34 -6.77
CA SER A 190 21.62 19.85 -6.39
C SER A 190 22.21 20.72 -7.52
N GLN A 191 23.27 21.48 -7.29
CA GLN A 191 23.93 22.22 -8.37
C GLN A 191 24.86 21.29 -9.19
N ASN A 192 24.98 21.58 -10.50
CA ASN A 192 25.89 20.99 -11.48
C ASN A 192 26.97 20.05 -10.89
N TYR A 193 26.85 18.76 -11.23
CA TYR A 193 27.74 17.69 -10.78
C TYR A 193 29.22 18.04 -10.94
N THR A 194 29.91 18.24 -9.82
CA THR A 194 31.37 18.32 -9.79
C THR A 194 31.92 16.92 -9.54
N LYS A 195 32.50 16.30 -10.59
CA LYS A 195 33.10 14.95 -10.55
C LYS A 195 34.14 14.74 -9.44
N ASN A 196 34.67 15.81 -8.84
CA ASN A 196 35.86 15.78 -8.00
C ASN A 196 35.59 15.97 -6.50
N GLY A 197 34.33 15.87 -6.04
CA GLY A 197 34.02 15.78 -4.60
C GLY A 197 34.33 17.02 -3.76
N ASN A 198 34.77 18.13 -4.36
CA ASN A 198 35.00 19.37 -3.63
C ASN A 198 33.73 20.22 -3.62
N PHE A 199 32.72 19.73 -2.89
CA PHE A 199 31.45 20.41 -2.76
C PHE A 199 31.55 21.56 -1.75
N THR A 200 30.96 22.70 -2.08
CA THR A 200 30.64 23.74 -1.11
C THR A 200 29.53 23.24 -0.19
N GLU A 201 29.40 23.85 0.99
CA GLU A 201 28.33 23.50 1.95
C GLU A 201 26.94 23.92 1.46
N THR A 202 26.90 24.93 0.59
CA THR A 202 25.66 25.51 0.08
C THR A 202 25.76 25.86 -1.39
N VAL A 203 24.63 25.84 -2.11
CA VAL A 203 24.49 26.29 -3.49
C VAL A 203 23.16 27.02 -3.70
N PRO A 204 23.06 27.99 -4.63
CA PRO A 204 21.78 28.63 -4.96
C PRO A 204 20.73 27.63 -5.47
N SER A 205 19.47 27.74 -5.05
CA SER A 205 18.39 26.84 -5.48
C SER A 205 17.94 27.08 -6.92
N ASN A 206 18.06 28.31 -7.42
CA ASN A 206 17.66 28.72 -8.77
C ASN A 206 18.44 28.05 -9.92
N ASN A 207 19.58 27.43 -9.62
CA ASN A 207 20.45 26.74 -10.58
C ASN A 207 20.55 25.24 -10.29
N ALA A 208 19.55 24.69 -9.58
CA ALA A 208 19.54 23.28 -9.22
C ALA A 208 19.20 22.39 -10.43
N THR A 209 19.74 21.18 -10.39
CA THR A 209 19.62 20.12 -11.36
C THR A 209 19.36 18.81 -10.63
N TYR A 210 18.69 17.87 -11.29
CA TYR A 210 18.40 16.57 -10.70
C TYR A 210 19.68 15.77 -10.43
N VAL A 211 19.81 15.29 -9.19
CA VAL A 211 20.79 14.29 -8.80
C VAL A 211 20.46 12.99 -9.52
N ARG A 212 21.48 12.39 -10.13
CA ARG A 212 21.33 11.15 -10.88
C ARG A 212 21.14 9.98 -9.92
N ILE A 213 20.24 9.04 -10.22
CA ILE A 213 19.99 7.87 -9.34
C ILE A 213 21.14 6.84 -9.34
N SER A 214 22.13 7.00 -10.21
CA SER A 214 23.41 6.29 -10.10
C SER A 214 24.35 6.90 -9.04
N ASP A 215 24.14 8.15 -8.62
CA ASP A 215 24.89 8.78 -7.53
C ASP A 215 24.18 8.50 -6.20
N VAL A 216 24.65 7.49 -5.48
CA VAL A 216 24.06 7.09 -4.20
C VAL A 216 24.98 7.47 -3.06
N TYR A 217 24.49 8.26 -2.10
CA TYR A 217 25.27 8.65 -0.94
C TYR A 217 24.97 7.74 0.24
N LYS A 218 26.02 7.18 0.85
CA LYS A 218 25.92 6.29 2.00
C LYS A 218 26.61 6.92 3.20
N PHE A 219 25.86 7.09 4.29
CA PHE A 219 26.41 7.48 5.59
C PHE A 219 26.52 6.24 6.47
N ASP A 220 27.75 5.89 6.86
CA ASP A 220 27.99 4.82 7.81
C ASP A 220 27.73 5.31 9.23
N LEU A 221 26.78 4.68 9.94
CA LEU A 221 26.38 5.10 11.29
C LEU A 221 27.45 4.78 12.36
N THR A 222 28.39 3.87 12.10
CA THR A 222 29.48 3.54 13.04
C THR A 222 30.63 4.52 12.91
N SER A 223 31.09 4.81 11.70
CA SER A 223 32.20 5.74 11.47
C SER A 223 31.77 7.20 11.33
N GLU A 224 30.47 7.45 11.19
CA GLU A 224 29.87 8.77 10.91
C GLU A 224 30.48 9.43 9.67
N THR A 225 30.62 8.66 8.59
CA THR A 225 31.25 9.13 7.34
C THR A 225 30.35 8.95 6.13
N TRP A 226 30.26 10.00 5.31
CA TRP A 226 29.63 9.97 4.00
C TRP A 226 30.57 9.41 2.93
N THR A 227 30.03 8.57 2.05
CA THR A 227 30.70 8.01 0.88
C THR A 227 29.77 8.07 -0.33
N LEU A 228 30.32 8.40 -1.50
CA LEU A 228 29.61 8.32 -2.78
C LEU A 228 29.82 6.93 -3.38
N VAL A 229 28.72 6.24 -3.65
CA VAL A 229 28.68 4.95 -4.33
C VAL A 229 28.05 5.16 -5.71
N ASN A 230 28.81 4.85 -6.76
CA ASN A 230 28.32 4.94 -8.14
C ASN A 230 27.62 3.63 -8.51
N ALA A 231 26.30 3.61 -8.46
CA ALA A 231 25.51 2.45 -8.85
C ALA A 231 25.41 2.33 -10.38
N LYS A 232 25.60 1.14 -10.94
CA LYS A 232 25.37 0.91 -12.37
C LYS A 232 23.88 0.94 -12.66
N LEU A 233 23.50 1.70 -13.68
CA LEU A 233 22.10 1.85 -14.06
C LEU A 233 21.55 0.62 -14.77
N ASN A 234 22.36 -0.17 -15.49
CA ASN A 234 21.89 -1.33 -16.27
C ASN A 234 20.75 -1.02 -17.25
N LEU A 235 20.77 0.18 -17.83
CA LEU A 235 19.93 0.60 -18.94
C LEU A 235 20.82 1.16 -20.06
N ASP A 236 20.23 1.36 -21.22
CA ASP A 236 20.89 2.07 -22.33
C ASP A 236 21.29 3.49 -21.89
N SER A 237 22.60 3.75 -21.91
CA SER A 237 23.17 5.05 -21.53
C SER A 237 22.83 6.17 -22.50
N GLU A 238 22.52 5.87 -23.76
CA GLU A 238 22.05 6.87 -24.72
C GLU A 238 20.62 7.31 -24.43
N LEU A 239 19.80 6.40 -23.89
CA LEU A 239 18.41 6.69 -23.51
C LEU A 239 18.31 7.34 -22.14
N TYR A 240 19.07 6.87 -21.15
CA TYR A 240 18.85 7.23 -19.74
C TYR A 240 20.05 7.91 -19.06
N GLU A 241 21.16 8.12 -19.77
CA GLU A 241 22.42 8.63 -19.20
C GLU A 241 22.80 7.90 -17.89
N ARG A 242 22.77 8.64 -16.77
CA ARG A 242 23.07 8.23 -15.40
C ARG A 242 21.81 8.03 -14.55
N GLY A 243 20.64 8.09 -15.18
CA GLY A 243 19.31 7.99 -14.58
C GLY A 243 18.87 9.31 -13.96
N LEU A 244 18.35 10.23 -14.79
CA LEU A 244 17.57 11.36 -14.28
C LEU A 244 16.17 10.84 -13.95
N ALA A 245 15.75 10.98 -12.70
CA ALA A 245 14.46 10.52 -12.21
C ALA A 245 13.68 11.67 -11.59
N ASP A 246 12.37 11.63 -11.77
CA ASP A 246 11.42 12.50 -11.07
C ASP A 246 10.55 11.67 -10.12
N GLY A 247 10.13 12.31 -9.03
CA GLY A 247 9.17 11.78 -8.06
C GLY A 247 9.52 10.43 -7.46
N LEU A 248 10.78 10.21 -7.10
CA LEU A 248 11.22 8.92 -6.59
C LEU A 248 10.59 8.58 -5.21
N SER A 249 10.08 7.36 -5.08
CA SER A 249 9.89 6.73 -3.77
C SER A 249 11.13 5.97 -3.34
N LEU A 250 11.31 5.70 -2.05
CA LEU A 250 12.43 4.89 -1.57
C LEU A 250 11.99 4.05 -0.38
N ASN A 251 12.08 2.73 -0.51
CA ASN A 251 11.70 1.77 0.52
C ASN A 251 12.78 0.70 0.65
N VAL A 252 12.89 0.07 1.82
CA VAL A 252 13.69 -1.14 2.01
C VAL A 252 12.78 -2.36 1.91
N TYR A 253 13.13 -3.31 1.04
CA TYR A 253 12.38 -4.54 0.84
C TYR A 253 13.32 -5.70 0.53
N ASN A 254 13.22 -6.79 1.31
CA ASN A 254 14.05 -8.00 1.16
C ASN A 254 15.56 -7.72 1.02
N GLY A 255 16.08 -6.79 1.83
CA GLY A 255 17.51 -6.42 1.81
C GLY A 255 17.95 -5.63 0.58
N LYS A 256 17.00 -5.05 -0.17
CA LYS A 256 17.25 -4.16 -1.31
C LYS A 256 16.54 -2.82 -1.12
N LEU A 257 17.04 -1.79 -1.79
CA LEU A 257 16.29 -0.55 -1.98
C LEU A 257 15.32 -0.76 -3.13
N LEU A 258 14.06 -0.38 -2.93
CA LEU A 258 13.00 -0.43 -3.92
C LEU A 258 12.50 0.98 -4.18
N SER A 259 12.43 1.38 -5.44
CA SER A 259 12.03 2.72 -5.84
C SER A 259 11.14 2.68 -7.07
N TYR A 260 9.99 3.33 -6.98
CA TYR A 260 9.14 3.65 -8.12
C TYR A 260 9.37 5.10 -8.51
N MET A 261 9.69 5.34 -9.77
CA MET A 261 10.09 6.66 -10.27
C MET A 261 9.77 6.83 -11.74
N ALA A 262 9.76 8.07 -12.21
CA ALA A 262 9.66 8.39 -13.62
C ALA A 262 11.07 8.72 -14.17
N LEU A 263 11.66 7.83 -14.99
CA LEU A 263 12.98 8.05 -15.59
C LEU A 263 12.88 8.84 -16.90
N LYS A 264 13.70 9.88 -17.05
CA LYS A 264 13.77 10.66 -18.28
C LYS A 264 14.46 9.87 -19.39
N ASN A 265 13.77 9.70 -20.51
CA ASN A 265 14.33 9.26 -21.78
C ASN A 265 14.85 10.48 -22.54
N TYR A 266 16.15 10.55 -22.79
CA TYR A 266 16.79 11.70 -23.45
C TYR A 266 16.56 11.76 -24.95
N GLN A 267 16.20 10.65 -25.59
CA GLN A 267 15.86 10.63 -27.01
C GLN A 267 14.45 11.15 -27.26
N THR A 268 13.46 10.73 -26.45
CA THR A 268 12.06 11.17 -26.62
C THR A 268 11.72 12.41 -25.79
N VAL A 269 12.54 12.74 -24.79
CA VAL A 269 12.30 13.79 -23.78
C VAL A 269 11.12 13.47 -22.85
N ASP A 270 10.57 12.25 -22.92
CA ASP A 270 9.48 11.80 -22.05
C ASP A 270 9.99 11.14 -20.78
N TYR A 271 9.11 11.01 -19.79
CA TYR A 271 9.35 10.25 -18.57
C TYR A 271 8.72 8.85 -18.65
N SER A 272 9.54 7.82 -18.49
CA SER A 272 9.14 6.41 -18.46
C SER A 272 9.02 5.92 -17.03
N PRO A 273 7.86 5.38 -16.59
CA PRO A 273 7.74 4.82 -15.25
C PRO A 273 8.60 3.57 -15.11
N LYS A 274 9.32 3.46 -14.00
CA LYS A 274 10.20 2.33 -13.68
C LYS A 274 10.08 1.95 -12.22
N LEU A 275 10.03 0.64 -11.97
CA LEU A 275 10.28 0.05 -10.66
C LEU A 275 11.71 -0.49 -10.66
N GLY A 276 12.59 0.12 -9.86
CA GLY A 276 13.98 -0.29 -9.70
C GLY A 276 14.21 -0.95 -8.34
N ALA A 277 15.04 -1.99 -8.33
CA ALA A 277 15.57 -2.60 -7.12
C ALA A 277 17.10 -2.51 -7.11
N LEU A 278 17.70 -2.02 -6.04
CA LEU A 278 19.14 -1.87 -5.87
C LEU A 278 19.61 -2.71 -4.66
N ASP A 279 20.49 -3.67 -4.90
CA ASP A 279 21.11 -4.45 -3.83
C ASP A 279 22.26 -3.66 -3.19
N PHE A 280 21.98 -3.05 -2.03
CA PHE A 280 22.94 -2.21 -1.31
C PHE A 280 23.96 -3.01 -0.49
N ARG A 281 23.83 -4.35 -0.44
CA ARG A 281 24.79 -5.26 0.22
C ARG A 281 25.76 -5.89 -0.78
N ALA A 282 25.44 -5.82 -2.07
CA ALA A 282 26.35 -6.23 -3.13
C ALA A 282 27.65 -5.39 -3.11
N LYS A 283 28.75 -6.00 -3.52
CA LYS A 283 30.04 -5.31 -3.69
C LYS A 283 29.94 -4.22 -4.76
N ASP A 284 29.30 -4.57 -5.88
CA ASP A 284 29.03 -3.68 -6.98
C ASP A 284 27.54 -3.33 -6.94
N TRP A 285 27.24 -2.06 -6.72
CA TRP A 285 25.86 -1.58 -6.61
C TRP A 285 25.27 -1.47 -8.01
N GLU A 286 24.21 -2.22 -8.27
CA GLU A 286 23.61 -2.32 -9.59
C GLU A 286 22.09 -2.32 -9.51
N TRP A 287 21.46 -1.45 -10.30
CA TRP A 287 20.02 -1.41 -10.43
C TRP A 287 19.53 -2.61 -11.24
N THR A 288 18.49 -3.26 -10.73
CA THR A 288 17.69 -4.27 -11.43
C THR A 288 16.33 -3.67 -11.72
N TRP A 289 15.93 -3.63 -12.99
CA TRP A 289 14.64 -3.06 -13.41
C TRP A 289 13.58 -4.14 -13.46
N ILE A 290 12.43 -3.82 -12.88
CA ILE A 290 11.29 -4.72 -12.78
C ILE A 290 10.22 -4.22 -13.76
N ASP A 291 9.89 -5.06 -14.74
CA ASP A 291 8.79 -4.79 -15.65
C ASP A 291 7.45 -4.97 -14.93
N VAL A 292 6.81 -3.85 -14.62
CA VAL A 292 5.47 -3.86 -14.03
C VAL A 292 4.44 -3.97 -15.15
N LYS A 293 3.53 -4.93 -15.03
CA LYS A 293 2.38 -5.09 -15.94
C LYS A 293 1.08 -4.68 -15.26
N ASN A 294 0.10 -4.20 -16.01
CA ASN A 294 -1.25 -4.02 -15.49
C ASN A 294 -1.96 -5.38 -15.32
N ASP A 295 -3.12 -5.41 -14.65
CA ASP A 295 -3.93 -6.63 -14.50
C ASP A 295 -4.25 -7.32 -15.85
N GLY A 296 -4.37 -6.54 -16.93
CA GLY A 296 -4.56 -7.03 -18.30
C GLY A 296 -3.29 -7.57 -19.00
N GLY A 297 -2.14 -7.56 -18.33
CA GLY A 297 -0.86 -8.02 -18.88
C GLY A 297 -0.12 -7.02 -19.78
N THR A 298 -0.69 -5.84 -20.00
CA THR A 298 -0.05 -4.75 -20.76
C THR A 298 1.02 -4.04 -19.95
N ASP A 299 1.95 -3.36 -20.63
CA ASP A 299 3.00 -2.58 -19.99
C ASP A 299 2.40 -1.45 -19.14
N ASN A 300 2.98 -1.26 -17.96
CA ASN A 300 2.64 -0.15 -17.10
C ASN A 300 3.05 1.20 -17.74
N SER A 301 2.10 2.12 -17.83
CA SER A 301 2.30 3.48 -18.32
C SER A 301 2.05 4.55 -17.25
N LEU A 302 1.86 4.16 -15.98
CA LEU A 302 1.57 5.07 -14.87
C LEU A 302 2.82 5.88 -14.50
N ALA A 303 3.05 7.01 -15.15
CA ALA A 303 4.02 7.98 -14.65
C ALA A 303 3.43 8.65 -13.40
N LEU A 304 4.15 8.55 -12.29
CA LEU A 304 3.75 9.11 -11.00
C LEU A 304 4.93 9.88 -10.42
N VAL A 305 4.67 11.09 -9.94
CA VAL A 305 5.66 11.92 -9.25
C VAL A 305 5.10 12.50 -7.96
N ASP A 306 5.97 12.84 -7.02
CA ASP A 306 5.62 13.35 -5.69
C ASP A 306 4.66 12.46 -4.88
N HIS A 307 4.64 11.15 -5.15
CA HIS A 307 3.85 10.19 -4.39
C HIS A 307 4.54 9.78 -3.08
N GLN A 308 3.71 9.36 -2.13
CA GLN A 308 4.14 8.61 -0.96
C GLN A 308 4.09 7.11 -1.25
N SER A 309 4.86 6.32 -0.52
CA SER A 309 4.90 4.88 -0.73
C SER A 309 5.02 4.10 0.57
N LEU A 310 4.45 2.90 0.59
CA LEU A 310 4.55 1.94 1.68
C LEU A 310 4.79 0.55 1.11
N VAL A 311 5.74 -0.18 1.67
CA VAL A 311 5.88 -1.62 1.41
C VAL A 311 5.31 -2.41 2.57
N ILE A 312 4.33 -3.28 2.29
CA ILE A 312 3.70 -4.17 3.27
C ILE A 312 3.31 -5.48 2.60
N ASN A 313 3.63 -6.62 3.20
CA ASN A 313 3.26 -7.97 2.70
C ASN A 313 3.45 -8.17 1.19
N ASP A 314 4.68 -7.92 0.72
CA ASP A 314 5.10 -8.06 -0.67
C ASP A 314 4.28 -7.19 -1.65
N GLN A 315 3.74 -6.08 -1.18
CA GLN A 315 3.06 -5.06 -1.97
C GLN A 315 3.72 -3.71 -1.77
N LEU A 316 3.89 -2.98 -2.87
CA LEU A 316 4.24 -1.58 -2.88
C LEU A 316 2.97 -0.78 -3.16
N ILE A 317 2.48 -0.10 -2.13
CA ILE A 317 1.32 0.77 -2.21
C ILE A 317 1.83 2.20 -2.44
N LEU A 318 1.35 2.84 -3.49
CA LEU A 318 1.66 4.22 -3.86
C LEU A 318 0.44 5.08 -3.57
N PHE A 319 0.65 6.22 -2.91
CA PHE A 319 -0.42 7.13 -2.54
C PHE A 319 -0.15 8.51 -3.13
N HIS A 320 -1.21 9.14 -3.61
CA HIS A 320 -1.19 10.51 -4.13
C HIS A 320 -0.19 10.68 -5.27
N GLY A 321 0.27 11.91 -5.48
CA GLY A 321 1.20 12.28 -6.53
C GLY A 321 0.53 12.76 -7.82
N MET A 322 1.31 13.45 -8.63
CA MET A 322 0.88 13.89 -9.96
C MET A 322 1.07 12.74 -10.96
N THR A 323 0.06 12.51 -11.79
CA THR A 323 0.05 11.41 -12.76
C THR A 323 -0.30 11.86 -14.17
N ASN A 324 0.26 11.18 -15.17
CA ASN A 324 -0.13 11.34 -16.57
C ASN A 324 -1.58 10.94 -16.87
N GLN A 325 -2.27 10.31 -15.93
CA GLN A 325 -3.69 9.95 -16.04
C GLN A 325 -4.66 11.05 -15.55
N LYS A 326 -4.15 12.23 -15.16
CA LYS A 326 -4.93 13.37 -14.64
C LYS A 326 -5.81 13.02 -13.43
N ALA A 327 -5.38 12.04 -12.63
CA ALA A 327 -6.07 11.59 -11.44
C ALA A 327 -5.26 11.96 -10.19
N PHE A 328 -5.74 12.94 -9.42
CA PHE A 328 -5.10 13.32 -8.17
C PHE A 328 -5.55 12.41 -7.02
N ASN A 329 -4.69 12.27 -6.01
CA ASN A 329 -5.00 11.70 -4.69
C ASN A 329 -5.53 10.26 -4.74
N LYS A 330 -5.00 9.48 -5.70
CA LYS A 330 -5.31 8.05 -5.89
C LYS A 330 -4.36 7.15 -5.11
N VAL A 331 -4.81 5.91 -4.90
CA VAL A 331 -4.00 4.82 -4.37
C VAL A 331 -3.75 3.84 -5.50
N TYR A 332 -2.52 3.36 -5.62
CA TYR A 332 -2.12 2.31 -6.55
C TYR A 332 -1.41 1.21 -5.77
N ASN A 333 -1.52 -0.04 -6.25
CA ASN A 333 -0.84 -1.16 -5.62
C ASN A 333 -0.05 -1.96 -6.65
N ILE A 334 1.20 -2.30 -6.31
CA ILE A 334 2.04 -3.17 -7.11
C ILE A 334 2.38 -4.40 -6.27
N ASN A 335 1.97 -5.57 -6.74
CA ASN A 335 2.36 -6.84 -6.15
C ASN A 335 3.80 -7.17 -6.53
N LEU A 336 4.69 -7.20 -5.54
CA LEU A 336 6.12 -7.37 -5.71
C LEU A 336 6.55 -8.82 -6.00
N LYS A 337 5.66 -9.80 -5.83
CA LYS A 337 5.89 -11.20 -6.24
C LYS A 337 5.61 -11.41 -7.71
N THR A 338 4.55 -10.80 -8.22
CA THR A 338 4.08 -10.99 -9.60
C THR A 338 4.45 -9.85 -10.52
N ASN A 339 4.97 -8.74 -9.98
CA ASN A 339 5.28 -7.49 -10.67
C ASN A 339 4.07 -6.95 -11.44
N LYS A 340 2.89 -7.01 -10.81
CA LYS A 340 1.64 -6.54 -11.40
C LYS A 340 1.05 -5.39 -10.61
N LEU A 341 0.58 -4.38 -11.33
CA LEU A 341 -0.30 -3.35 -10.79
C LEU A 341 -1.68 -3.99 -10.58
N GLN A 342 -2.11 -4.06 -9.32
CA GLN A 342 -3.34 -4.73 -8.90
C GLN A 342 -4.41 -3.71 -8.52
N SER A 343 -5.66 -4.07 -8.79
CA SER A 343 -6.85 -3.32 -8.38
C SER A 343 -7.30 -3.54 -6.93
N PHE A 344 -6.57 -4.35 -6.15
CA PHE A 344 -6.87 -4.67 -4.76
C PHE A 344 -5.60 -4.62 -3.89
N VAL A 345 -5.78 -4.50 -2.57
CA VAL A 345 -4.72 -4.61 -1.56
C VAL A 345 -4.93 -5.89 -0.74
N ASP A 346 -3.84 -6.58 -0.43
CA ASP A 346 -3.77 -7.78 0.40
C ASP A 346 -2.82 -7.55 1.59
N ILE A 347 -3.25 -6.70 2.52
CA ILE A 347 -2.48 -6.32 3.70
C ILE A 347 -2.31 -7.50 4.64
N SER A 348 -3.27 -8.42 4.74
CA SER A 348 -3.15 -9.58 5.62
C SER A 348 -2.33 -10.73 5.03
N GLY A 349 -2.06 -10.69 3.71
CA GLY A 349 -1.46 -11.80 2.96
C GLY A 349 -2.43 -12.96 2.70
N LYS A 350 -3.73 -12.77 2.97
CA LYS A 350 -4.79 -13.79 2.85
C LYS A 350 -5.90 -13.37 1.89
N TYR A 351 -5.93 -12.12 1.44
CA TYR A 351 -6.94 -11.65 0.51
C TYR A 351 -6.72 -12.27 -0.87
N GLY A 352 -7.78 -12.89 -1.42
CA GLY A 352 -7.67 -13.68 -2.64
C GLY A 352 -7.04 -15.06 -2.45
N GLN A 353 -6.51 -15.40 -1.26
CA GLN A 353 -6.43 -16.80 -0.84
C GLN A 353 -7.86 -17.23 -0.56
N GLY A 354 -8.52 -17.77 -1.60
CA GLY A 354 -9.80 -18.44 -1.43
C GLY A 354 -9.75 -19.31 -0.18
N THR A 355 -10.81 -19.26 0.61
CA THR A 355 -11.06 -20.14 1.74
C THR A 355 -10.79 -21.59 1.31
N GLY A 356 -9.59 -22.07 1.64
CA GLY A 356 -9.05 -23.31 1.10
C GLY A 356 -8.61 -23.17 -0.36
N SER A 357 -7.43 -23.72 -0.67
CA SER A 357 -7.10 -24.13 -2.02
C SER A 357 -8.20 -25.08 -2.52
N SER A 358 -9.29 -24.56 -3.08
CA SER A 358 -10.16 -25.38 -3.90
C SER A 358 -9.25 -25.86 -5.03
N LEU A 359 -9.15 -27.18 -5.15
CA LEU A 359 -8.39 -27.78 -6.23
C LEU A 359 -8.83 -27.12 -7.54
N PRO A 360 -7.92 -26.91 -8.52
CA PRO A 360 -8.29 -26.36 -9.81
C PRO A 360 -9.54 -27.06 -10.34
N THR A 361 -10.46 -26.35 -11.00
CA THR A 361 -11.76 -26.91 -11.43
C THR A 361 -11.60 -28.23 -12.17
N TRP A 362 -10.54 -28.38 -12.98
CA TRP A 362 -10.20 -29.62 -13.66
C TRP A 362 -9.89 -30.79 -12.70
N ALA A 363 -9.24 -30.54 -11.57
CA ALA A 363 -8.93 -31.54 -10.55
C ALA A 363 -10.17 -31.95 -9.75
N ILE A 364 -11.10 -31.01 -9.49
CA ILE A 364 -12.42 -31.33 -8.91
C ILE A 364 -13.24 -32.22 -9.85
N ILE A 365 -13.26 -31.87 -11.14
CA ILE A 365 -13.92 -32.69 -12.18
C ILE A 365 -13.27 -34.08 -12.24
N LEU A 366 -11.94 -34.17 -12.24
CA LEU A 366 -11.21 -35.43 -12.29
C LEU A 366 -11.53 -36.34 -11.09
N ILE A 367 -11.51 -35.79 -9.87
CA ILE A 367 -11.86 -36.53 -8.64
C ILE A 367 -13.30 -37.03 -8.71
N SER A 368 -14.23 -36.19 -9.20
CA SER A 368 -15.64 -36.56 -9.34
C SER A 368 -15.83 -37.71 -10.33
N VAL A 369 -15.15 -37.67 -11.49
CA VAL A 369 -15.19 -38.74 -12.49
C VAL A 369 -14.62 -40.05 -11.92
N ILE A 370 -13.49 -39.99 -11.20
CA ILE A 370 -12.88 -41.17 -10.57
C ILE A 370 -13.83 -41.79 -9.54
N CYS A 371 -14.46 -40.97 -8.69
CA CYS A 371 -15.44 -41.44 -7.71
C CYS A 371 -16.62 -42.15 -8.38
N VAL A 372 -17.16 -41.59 -9.47
CA VAL A 372 -18.25 -42.23 -10.23
C VAL A 372 -17.82 -43.58 -10.81
N VAL A 373 -16.62 -43.66 -11.39
CA VAL A 373 -16.08 -44.92 -11.93
C VAL A 373 -15.91 -45.97 -10.83
N VAL A 374 -15.39 -45.59 -9.66
CA VAL A 374 -15.23 -46.51 -8.51
C VAL A 374 -16.58 -47.02 -8.02
N VAL A 375 -17.59 -46.15 -7.91
CA VAL A 375 -18.96 -46.55 -7.53
C VAL A 375 -19.55 -47.54 -8.54
N ILE A 376 -19.38 -47.28 -9.84
CA ILE A 376 -19.83 -48.21 -10.90
C ILE A 376 -19.13 -49.56 -10.75
N LEU A 377 -17.81 -49.57 -10.53
CA LEU A 377 -17.04 -50.82 -10.33
C LEU A 377 -17.51 -51.59 -9.09
N ILE A 378 -17.82 -50.91 -8.00
CA ILE A 378 -18.37 -51.53 -6.78
C ILE A 378 -19.75 -52.14 -7.07
N LEU A 379 -20.63 -51.43 -7.78
CA LEU A 379 -21.95 -51.95 -8.16
C LEU A 379 -21.85 -53.18 -9.07
N VAL A 380 -20.93 -53.16 -10.04
CA VAL A 380 -20.66 -54.30 -10.92
C VAL A 380 -20.12 -55.49 -10.12
N ALA A 381 -19.16 -55.26 -9.21
CA ALA A 381 -18.61 -56.30 -8.36
C ALA A 381 -19.68 -56.92 -7.44
N LEU A 382 -20.54 -56.09 -6.82
CA LEU A 382 -21.68 -56.54 -6.03
C LEU A 382 -22.67 -57.34 -6.88
N TRP A 383 -22.99 -56.87 -8.08
CA TRP A 383 -23.87 -57.58 -9.00
C TRP A 383 -23.31 -58.97 -9.37
N PHE A 384 -22.03 -59.05 -9.72
CA PHE A 384 -21.36 -60.33 -9.98
C PHE A 384 -21.35 -61.23 -8.75
N TYR A 385 -21.05 -60.69 -7.57
CA TYR A 385 -21.07 -61.42 -6.31
C TYR A 385 -22.44 -62.02 -6.01
N PHE A 386 -23.53 -61.24 -6.14
CA PHE A 386 -24.90 -61.74 -5.94
C PHE A 386 -25.30 -62.78 -6.99
N ARG A 387 -24.86 -62.61 -8.23
CA ARG A 387 -25.15 -63.58 -9.31
C ARG A 387 -24.42 -64.90 -9.11
N TYR A 388 -23.14 -64.86 -8.70
CA TYR A 388 -22.35 -66.05 -8.39
C TYR A 388 -22.86 -66.77 -7.14
N LYS A 389 -23.29 -66.03 -6.11
CA LYS A 389 -23.89 -66.62 -4.90
C LYS A 389 -25.17 -67.41 -5.21
N LYS A 390 -25.96 -66.98 -6.21
CA LYS A 390 -27.15 -67.73 -6.68
C LYS A 390 -26.82 -69.00 -7.48
N GLN A 391 -25.56 -69.23 -7.86
CA GLN A 391 -25.11 -70.46 -8.52
C GLN A 391 -24.46 -71.46 -7.55
N VAL A 392 -24.34 -71.11 -6.27
CA VAL A 392 -24.00 -72.10 -5.23
C VAL A 392 -25.21 -73.03 -5.10
N LYS A 393 -25.05 -74.26 -5.59
CA LYS A 393 -26.06 -75.31 -5.55
C LYS A 393 -26.68 -75.38 -4.15
N PRO A 394 -28.01 -75.48 -4.02
CA PRO A 394 -28.64 -75.73 -2.74
C PRO A 394 -28.00 -76.99 -2.15
N ASN A 395 -27.42 -76.85 -0.96
CA ASN A 395 -26.89 -77.98 -0.23
C ASN A 395 -28.10 -78.82 0.19
N GLU A 396 -28.34 -79.92 -0.51
CA GLU A 396 -29.33 -80.94 -0.16
C GLU A 396 -28.95 -81.53 1.20
N LYS A 397 -29.47 -80.94 2.28
CA LYS A 397 -29.71 -81.55 3.59
C LYS A 397 -30.33 -80.51 4.51
N ASN A 398 -31.65 -80.43 4.49
CA ASN A 398 -32.43 -80.36 5.73
C ASN A 398 -33.91 -80.58 5.41
N GLY A 399 -34.38 -81.78 5.78
CA GLY A 399 -35.80 -82.11 5.79
C GLY A 399 -36.50 -81.41 6.94
N GLN A 400 -36.98 -80.20 6.70
CA GLN A 400 -38.00 -79.59 7.54
C GLN A 400 -39.32 -79.53 6.77
N LYS A 401 -40.29 -80.29 7.31
CA LYS A 401 -41.69 -80.36 6.91
C LYS A 401 -42.25 -78.95 6.72
N MET A 402 -42.69 -78.65 5.49
CA MET A 402 -43.61 -77.55 5.24
C MET A 402 -44.95 -77.87 5.91
N GLN A 403 -45.47 -76.91 6.66
CA GLN A 403 -46.80 -76.91 7.21
C GLN A 403 -47.60 -75.87 6.42
N ASP A 404 -48.59 -76.33 5.66
CA ASP A 404 -49.53 -75.47 4.93
C ASP A 404 -50.37 -74.68 5.94
N ILE A 405 -50.38 -73.35 5.79
CA ILE A 405 -51.36 -72.48 6.44
C ILE A 405 -52.00 -71.65 5.34
N TRP A 406 -53.27 -71.98 5.05
CA TRP A 406 -54.16 -71.23 4.19
C TRP A 406 -55.01 -70.24 5.00
N ALA A 407 -55.34 -69.12 4.34
CA ALA A 407 -56.37 -68.10 4.65
C ALA A 407 -56.08 -67.16 5.84
N ALA A 408 -56.45 -65.88 5.82
CA ALA A 408 -57.48 -65.19 5.03
C ALA A 408 -57.11 -63.72 4.77
N SER A 409 -57.69 -63.16 3.69
CA SER A 409 -57.80 -61.72 3.47
C SER A 409 -58.93 -61.16 4.32
N ASP A 410 -58.66 -60.13 5.12
CA ASP A 410 -59.70 -59.23 5.59
C ASP A 410 -59.38 -57.81 5.14
N VAL A 411 -60.38 -57.29 4.43
CA VAL A 411 -60.57 -55.92 4.01
C VAL A 411 -61.07 -55.14 5.21
N GLU A 412 -60.42 -54.04 5.57
CA GLU A 412 -61.13 -52.96 6.27
C GLU A 412 -60.63 -51.59 5.85
N ALA A 413 -61.61 -50.76 5.48
CA ALA A 413 -61.48 -49.42 4.96
C ALA A 413 -61.40 -48.40 6.10
N SER A 414 -60.61 -47.33 5.95
CA SER A 414 -61.10 -45.97 6.28
C SER A 414 -60.22 -44.83 5.76
N ARG A 415 -60.94 -43.83 5.23
CA ARG A 415 -60.71 -42.36 5.28
C ARG A 415 -59.61 -41.70 4.43
N ASN A 416 -60.07 -41.26 3.26
CA ASN A 416 -60.18 -39.85 2.81
C ASN A 416 -59.41 -38.77 3.62
N LYS A 417 -58.45 -38.11 2.96
CA LYS A 417 -58.39 -36.64 2.88
C LYS A 417 -57.76 -36.21 1.55
N LYS A 418 -58.61 -35.69 0.66
CA LYS A 418 -58.29 -35.15 -0.66
C LYS A 418 -58.12 -33.64 -0.50
N GLY A 419 -56.90 -33.13 -0.60
CA GLY A 419 -56.61 -31.70 -0.69
C GLY A 419 -56.33 -31.34 -2.14
N ASN A 420 -57.34 -30.81 -2.84
CA ASN A 420 -57.16 -30.15 -4.13
C ASN A 420 -56.64 -28.73 -3.88
N THR A 421 -55.52 -28.35 -4.49
CA THR A 421 -55.16 -26.95 -4.70
C THR A 421 -55.00 -26.73 -6.20
N THR A 422 -56.11 -26.29 -6.80
CA THR A 422 -56.16 -25.77 -8.16
C THR A 422 -55.78 -24.29 -8.09
N VAL A 423 -54.70 -23.89 -8.74
CA VAL A 423 -54.35 -22.47 -8.92
C VAL A 423 -55.03 -21.97 -10.19
N THR A 424 -55.94 -21.02 -9.99
CA THR A 424 -56.77 -20.41 -11.03
C THR A 424 -56.00 -19.25 -11.69
N PHE A 425 -55.89 -19.29 -13.01
CA PHE A 425 -55.52 -18.14 -13.84
C PHE A 425 -56.72 -17.19 -13.97
N GLY A 426 -56.51 -15.92 -13.66
CA GLY A 426 -57.46 -14.83 -13.88
C GLY A 426 -56.81 -13.68 -14.64
N ASN A 427 -57.31 -13.42 -15.85
CA ASN A 427 -56.97 -12.29 -16.71
C ASN A 427 -58.06 -11.20 -16.62
N THR A 428 -57.80 -10.06 -17.29
CA THR A 428 -58.65 -8.89 -17.65
C THR A 428 -58.83 -7.80 -16.56
N ALA A 429 -58.73 -6.48 -16.81
CA ALA A 429 -58.64 -5.66 -18.04
C ALA A 429 -58.15 -4.20 -17.75
N SER A 430 -57.57 -3.54 -18.79
CA SER A 430 -57.59 -2.11 -19.25
C SER A 430 -58.17 -0.98 -18.35
N SER A 431 -57.73 0.30 -18.28
CA SER A 431 -57.27 1.33 -19.27
C SER A 431 -56.99 2.68 -18.51
N PRO A 432 -56.82 3.89 -19.11
CA PRO A 432 -55.63 4.48 -19.77
C PRO A 432 -55.11 5.78 -19.09
N GLY A 433 -53.96 6.32 -19.54
CA GLY A 433 -53.56 7.71 -19.22
C GLY A 433 -52.15 8.10 -19.66
N GLN A 434 -52.06 8.83 -20.77
CA GLN A 434 -50.87 9.52 -21.31
C GLN A 434 -50.30 10.60 -20.38
N THR A 435 -48.97 10.81 -20.39
CA THR A 435 -48.34 11.99 -21.05
C THR A 435 -46.81 11.95 -21.04
N ASN A 436 -46.26 12.08 -22.25
CA ASN A 436 -44.98 12.63 -22.72
C ASN A 436 -43.93 13.12 -21.69
N THR A 437 -42.65 12.76 -21.89
CA THR A 437 -41.56 13.68 -22.31
C THR A 437 -40.38 12.85 -22.85
N ALA A 438 -39.63 13.42 -23.79
CA ALA A 438 -38.77 12.77 -24.77
C ALA A 438 -37.25 12.89 -24.48
N LEU A 439 -36.49 11.99 -25.14
CA LEU A 439 -35.08 12.07 -25.59
C LEU A 439 -33.98 12.06 -24.48
N SER A 440 -32.91 11.25 -24.52
CA SER A 440 -32.23 10.57 -25.63
C SER A 440 -31.52 9.25 -25.21
N GLU A 441 -31.51 8.32 -26.16
CA GLU A 441 -30.54 7.24 -26.45
C GLU A 441 -29.06 7.67 -26.26
N GLU A 442 -28.03 6.84 -26.12
CA GLU A 442 -27.80 5.39 -26.10
C GLU A 442 -26.32 5.22 -25.70
N ALA A 443 -26.00 4.23 -24.86
CA ALA A 443 -24.93 3.25 -25.08
C ALA A 443 -24.85 2.32 -23.86
N MET A 444 -25.51 1.18 -24.02
CA MET A 444 -25.53 0.01 -23.14
C MET A 444 -24.13 -0.56 -22.88
N MET A 445 -23.90 -1.03 -21.67
CA MET A 445 -23.61 -2.46 -21.44
C MET A 445 -24.26 -2.89 -20.13
N GLY A 446 -25.32 -3.69 -20.26
CA GLY A 446 -26.09 -4.24 -19.15
C GLY A 446 -25.42 -5.50 -18.58
N TYR A 447 -25.46 -5.60 -17.25
CA TYR A 447 -25.42 -6.86 -16.53
C TYR A 447 -26.70 -6.93 -15.69
N ASP A 448 -27.66 -7.71 -16.17
CA ASP A 448 -28.77 -8.19 -15.34
C ASP A 448 -28.41 -9.56 -14.74
N TYR A 449 -29.01 -9.80 -13.58
CA TYR A 449 -29.15 -11.05 -12.80
C TYR A 449 -28.04 -11.41 -11.80
N PHE A 450 -28.23 -10.94 -10.57
CA PHE A 450 -28.35 -11.83 -9.40
C PHE A 450 -29.45 -11.30 -8.47
N GLN A 451 -30.61 -11.96 -8.47
CA GLN A 451 -31.55 -11.89 -7.35
C GLN A 451 -31.00 -12.79 -6.25
N HIS A 452 -30.63 -12.20 -5.13
CA HIS A 452 -30.27 -12.94 -3.93
C HIS A 452 -31.58 -13.21 -3.17
N GLU A 453 -32.03 -14.46 -3.14
CA GLU A 453 -33.00 -14.89 -2.14
C GLU A 453 -32.28 -14.88 -0.78
N VAL A 454 -32.87 -14.19 0.19
CA VAL A 454 -32.42 -14.18 1.58
C VAL A 454 -33.27 -15.19 2.33
N ASP A 455 -32.66 -16.32 2.66
CA ASP A 455 -33.24 -17.28 3.60
C ASP A 455 -33.20 -16.67 5.01
N THR A 456 -34.36 -16.47 5.63
CA THR A 456 -34.50 -15.88 6.97
C THR A 456 -34.95 -16.90 8.01
N HIS A 457 -34.64 -18.18 7.79
CA HIS A 457 -35.05 -19.25 8.69
C HIS A 457 -33.91 -19.82 9.55
N ASP A 458 -33.16 -18.96 10.25
CA ASP A 458 -32.37 -19.33 11.43
C ASP A 458 -31.80 -18.09 12.16
N MET A 459 -32.61 -17.40 12.96
CA MET A 459 -32.12 -16.54 14.06
C MET A 459 -33.20 -16.37 15.14
N GLU A 460 -33.62 -17.47 15.75
CA GLU A 460 -34.21 -17.44 17.09
C GLU A 460 -33.46 -18.45 17.94
N HIS A 461 -32.50 -17.98 18.75
CA HIS A 461 -32.17 -18.49 20.09
C HIS A 461 -30.78 -18.01 20.54
N THR A 462 -30.68 -16.77 21.03
CA THR A 462 -29.77 -16.46 22.15
C THR A 462 -30.17 -15.12 22.81
N LYS A 463 -31.01 -15.19 23.84
CA LYS A 463 -31.16 -14.13 24.84
C LYS A 463 -30.87 -14.74 26.20
N THR A 464 -29.73 -14.39 26.79
CA THR A 464 -29.55 -14.54 28.24
C THR A 464 -28.56 -13.51 28.77
N SER A 465 -29.13 -12.54 29.50
CA SER A 465 -28.65 -11.90 30.73
C SER A 465 -27.16 -11.56 30.89
N ALA A 466 -26.84 -10.27 30.85
CA ALA A 466 -25.78 -9.69 31.68
C ALA A 466 -26.38 -8.54 32.51
N LYS A 467 -26.21 -8.70 33.83
CA LYS A 467 -26.75 -7.91 34.92
C LYS A 467 -25.78 -6.76 35.21
N ALA A 468 -26.32 -5.57 35.49
CA ALA A 468 -25.57 -4.42 35.95
C ALA A 468 -25.09 -4.63 37.40
N GLU A 469 -23.84 -4.26 37.67
CA GLU A 469 -23.35 -3.90 39.00
C GLU A 469 -22.52 -2.60 38.91
N HIS A 470 -22.53 -1.91 40.04
CA HIS A 470 -22.28 -0.49 40.30
C HIS A 470 -20.92 0.08 39.92
#